data_AF-A0A1C6V7P2-F1
#
_entry.id   AF-A0A1C6V7P2-F1
#
_cell.length_a   1.000
_cell.length_b   1.000
_cell.length_c   1.000
_cell.angle_alpha   90.00
_cell.angle_beta   90.00
_cell.angle_gamma   90.00
#
_symmetry.space_group_name_H-M   'P 1'
#
loop_
_entity.id
_entity.type
_entity.pdbx_description
1 polymer ?
#
loop_
_entity_poly.entity_id
_entity_poly.type
_entity_poly.pdbx_seq_one_letter_code
_entity_poly.pdbx_strand_id
1 'polypeptide(L)'
;MVWDDLVRQSGTAPGDEAVHAPLAAARADSRTNLLVAEYNAIRAVMAQKSAASHTLVGAYLTVVAVILGFVVANRADPRLLLAVPVLAAISGITILRRRRDREAANTYIRDVLRPVAVECSGDDRVFQWDDFYARQKDSRSLLYEFGLQLVFPLSGAVCLFVTLPLLGSVGEWLAWLTGLSFLVALVAAYVHQNRTHLARTVTGVHAVALSLARKLPGRGRDS
;
A
#
# COMPACT_ATOMS: atom_id res chain seq x y z
N MET A 1 -66.78 -34.56 19.58
CA MET A 1 -65.64 -33.82 20.12
C MET A 1 -64.42 -34.34 19.38
N VAL A 2 -63.92 -33.53 18.45
CA VAL A 2 -63.24 -33.99 17.22
C VAL A 2 -61.73 -33.76 17.33
N TRP A 3 -60.94 -34.78 17.00
CA TRP A 3 -59.47 -34.78 17.06
C TRP A 3 -58.82 -33.73 16.13
N ASP A 4 -59.53 -33.32 15.07
CA ASP A 4 -59.06 -32.29 14.11
C ASP A 4 -58.96 -30.87 14.71
N ASP A 5 -59.70 -30.58 15.80
CA ASP A 5 -59.61 -29.26 16.45
C ASP A 5 -58.33 -29.11 17.29
N LEU A 6 -57.77 -30.23 17.79
CA LEU A 6 -56.51 -30.22 18.56
C LEU A 6 -55.28 -30.06 17.67
N VAL A 7 -55.30 -30.58 16.44
CA VAL A 7 -54.19 -30.46 15.48
C VAL A 7 -54.13 -29.07 14.83
N ARG A 8 -55.27 -28.38 14.70
CA ARG A 8 -55.30 -26.98 14.25
C ARG A 8 -54.79 -25.99 15.30
N GLN A 9 -54.92 -26.28 16.59
CA GLN A 9 -54.39 -25.42 17.66
C GLN A 9 -52.87 -25.53 17.85
N SER A 10 -52.22 -26.58 17.35
CA SER A 10 -50.75 -26.71 17.37
C SER A 10 -50.02 -25.94 16.26
N GLY A 11 -50.73 -25.21 15.40
CA GLY A 11 -50.18 -24.60 14.19
C GLY A 11 -49.62 -23.18 14.31
N THR A 12 -49.77 -22.49 15.44
CA THR A 12 -49.22 -21.12 15.61
C THR A 12 -48.77 -20.90 17.04
N ALA A 13 -47.63 -21.45 17.42
CA ALA A 13 -46.91 -21.01 18.60
C ALA A 13 -46.28 -19.63 18.27
N PRO A 14 -46.66 -18.51 18.94
CA PRO A 14 -46.03 -17.21 18.75
C PRO A 14 -44.63 -17.13 19.43
N GLY A 15 -43.98 -18.27 19.64
CA GLY A 15 -42.82 -18.42 20.53
C GLY A 15 -41.49 -18.60 19.82
N ASP A 16 -41.46 -19.09 18.58
CA ASP A 16 -40.19 -19.34 17.87
C ASP A 16 -39.58 -18.06 17.30
N GLU A 17 -40.38 -17.09 16.83
CA GLU A 17 -39.84 -15.81 16.34
C GLU A 17 -39.19 -14.97 17.45
N ALA A 18 -39.73 -15.02 18.68
CA ALA A 18 -39.26 -14.21 19.80
C ALA A 18 -37.91 -14.69 20.37
N VAL A 19 -37.57 -15.96 20.24
CA VAL A 19 -36.30 -16.53 20.74
C VAL A 19 -35.19 -16.44 19.68
N HIS A 20 -35.53 -16.47 18.39
CA HIS A 20 -34.55 -16.35 17.30
C HIS A 20 -34.07 -14.92 17.05
N ALA A 21 -34.92 -13.90 17.23
CA ALA A 21 -34.56 -12.49 17.07
C ALA A 21 -33.38 -12.01 17.97
N PRO A 22 -33.35 -12.27 19.30
CA PRO A 22 -32.26 -11.82 20.15
C PRO A 22 -30.93 -12.55 19.88
N LEU A 23 -30.97 -13.83 19.49
CA LEU A 23 -29.78 -14.58 19.08
C LEU A 23 -29.22 -14.11 17.73
N ALA A 24 -30.08 -13.67 16.80
CA ALA A 24 -29.66 -13.07 15.54
C ALA A 24 -28.99 -11.70 15.76
N ALA A 25 -29.56 -10.86 16.62
CA ALA A 25 -28.98 -9.56 17.00
C ALA A 25 -27.61 -9.73 17.68
N ALA A 26 -27.49 -10.62 18.67
CA ALA A 26 -26.23 -10.89 19.35
C ALA A 26 -25.12 -11.43 18.41
N ARG A 27 -25.49 -12.22 17.39
CA ARG A 27 -24.56 -12.68 16.35
C ARG A 27 -24.16 -11.56 15.39
N ALA A 28 -25.07 -10.66 15.04
CA ALA A 28 -24.77 -9.48 14.23
C ALA A 28 -23.79 -8.54 14.96
N ASP A 29 -24.03 -8.28 16.25
CA ASP A 29 -23.12 -7.50 17.10
C ASP A 29 -21.74 -8.15 17.22
N SER A 30 -21.68 -9.47 17.39
CA SER A 30 -20.42 -10.21 17.45
C SER A 30 -19.63 -10.15 16.14
N ARG A 31 -20.31 -10.25 14.99
CA ARG A 31 -19.71 -10.13 13.65
C ARG A 31 -19.18 -8.72 13.41
N THR A 32 -19.97 -7.70 13.73
CA THR A 32 -19.55 -6.30 13.61
C THR A 32 -18.34 -6.01 14.49
N ASN A 33 -18.33 -6.48 15.73
CA ASN A 33 -17.18 -6.32 16.64
C ASN A 33 -15.92 -7.01 16.11
N LEU A 34 -16.05 -8.20 15.51
CA LEU A 34 -14.93 -8.91 14.90
C LEU A 34 -14.38 -8.17 13.68
N LEU A 35 -15.24 -7.64 12.81
CA LEU A 35 -14.83 -6.85 11.65
C LEU A 35 -14.13 -5.55 12.06
N VAL A 36 -14.63 -4.88 13.10
CA VAL A 36 -13.99 -3.68 13.67
C VAL A 36 -12.62 -4.04 14.27
N ALA A 37 -12.51 -5.17 14.97
CA ALA A 37 -11.25 -5.64 15.52
C ALA A 37 -10.23 -5.97 14.41
N GLU A 38 -10.66 -6.67 13.36
CA GLU A 38 -9.81 -6.99 12.21
C GLU A 38 -9.35 -5.74 11.46
N TYR A 39 -10.27 -4.80 11.20
CA TYR A 39 -9.95 -3.51 10.60
C TYR A 39 -8.92 -2.73 11.43
N ASN A 40 -9.13 -2.62 12.74
CA ASN A 40 -8.21 -1.94 13.65
C ASN A 40 -6.84 -2.62 13.70
N ALA A 41 -6.80 -3.96 13.71
CA ALA A 41 -5.54 -4.71 13.67
C ALA A 41 -4.77 -4.44 12.38
N ILE A 42 -5.43 -4.45 11.22
CA ILE A 42 -4.79 -4.15 9.93
C ILE A 42 -4.28 -2.70 9.92
N ARG A 43 -5.09 -1.74 10.39
CA ARG A 43 -4.70 -0.33 10.48
C ARG A 43 -3.49 -0.12 11.39
N ALA A 44 -3.46 -0.80 12.54
CA ALA A 44 -2.31 -0.77 13.46
C ALA A 44 -1.04 -1.30 12.80
N VAL A 45 -1.12 -2.44 12.10
CA VAL A 45 0.01 -3.00 11.34
C VAL A 45 0.46 -2.04 10.23
N MET A 46 -0.46 -1.40 9.50
CA MET A 46 -0.13 -0.42 8.46
C MET A 46 0.54 0.83 9.04
N ALA A 47 0.09 1.31 10.20
CA ALA A 47 0.67 2.46 10.89
C ALA A 47 2.10 2.13 11.38
N GLN A 48 2.28 0.97 12.02
CA GLN A 48 3.58 0.47 12.47
C GLN A 48 4.57 0.32 11.30
N LYS A 49 4.13 -0.27 10.18
CA LYS A 49 4.96 -0.42 8.97
C LYS A 49 5.35 0.94 8.38
N SER A 50 4.44 1.92 8.40
CA SER A 50 4.70 3.29 7.91
C SER A 50 5.71 4.03 8.76
N ALA A 51 5.55 4.00 10.09
CA ALA A 51 6.48 4.64 11.02
C ALA A 51 7.89 4.09 10.85
N ALA A 52 8.03 2.76 10.78
CA ALA A 52 9.31 2.12 10.58
C ALA A 52 9.93 2.41 9.20
N SER A 53 9.15 2.67 8.15
CA SER A 53 9.69 3.17 6.87
C SER A 53 10.30 4.56 7.00
N HIS A 54 9.64 5.48 7.72
CA HIS A 54 10.18 6.82 7.96
C HIS A 54 11.46 6.78 8.78
N THR A 55 11.52 5.92 9.82
CA THR A 55 12.74 5.70 10.60
C THR A 55 13.89 5.19 9.74
N LEU A 56 13.61 4.26 8.81
CA LEU A 56 14.63 3.73 7.91
C LEU A 56 15.17 4.81 6.97
N VAL A 57 14.29 5.61 6.35
CA VAL A 57 14.69 6.75 5.51
C VAL A 57 15.55 7.74 6.31
N GLY A 58 15.11 8.10 7.51
CA GLY A 58 15.85 9.00 8.39
C GLY A 58 17.24 8.46 8.74
N ALA A 59 17.31 7.20 9.16
CA ALA A 59 18.58 6.53 9.47
C ALA A 59 19.51 6.47 8.26
N TYR A 60 18.99 6.15 7.08
CA TYR A 60 19.76 6.19 5.83
C TYR A 60 20.35 7.58 5.57
N LEU A 61 19.52 8.62 5.64
CA LEU A 61 19.97 10.00 5.43
C LEU A 61 21.03 10.41 6.45
N THR A 62 20.89 10.03 7.71
CA THR A 62 21.90 10.28 8.75
C THR A 62 23.22 9.59 8.42
N VAL A 63 23.20 8.29 8.06
CA VAL A 63 24.42 7.55 7.72
C VAL A 63 25.10 8.15 6.50
N VAL A 64 24.34 8.47 5.45
CA VAL A 64 24.89 9.12 4.24
C VAL A 64 25.47 10.49 4.57
N ALA A 65 24.77 11.32 5.35
CA ALA A 65 25.26 12.63 5.76
C ALA A 65 26.55 12.54 6.59
N VAL A 66 26.66 11.54 7.47
CA VAL A 66 27.87 11.27 8.25
C VAL A 66 29.04 10.87 7.36
N ILE A 67 28.82 9.92 6.43
CA ILE A 67 29.85 9.50 5.47
C ILE A 67 30.31 10.71 4.64
N LEU A 68 29.37 11.47 4.10
CA LEU A 68 29.65 12.64 3.28
C LEU A 68 30.41 13.71 4.09
N GLY A 69 30.00 13.96 5.32
CA GLY A 69 30.65 14.91 6.23
C GLY A 69 32.09 14.51 6.54
N PHE A 70 32.37 13.23 6.79
CA PHE A 70 33.73 12.74 7.02
C PHE A 70 34.62 12.87 5.78
N VAL A 71 34.09 12.56 4.60
CA VAL A 71 34.83 12.67 3.33
C VAL A 71 35.12 14.13 3.00
N VAL A 72 34.12 15.03 3.11
CA VAL A 72 34.28 16.47 2.82
C VAL A 72 35.23 17.15 3.81
N ALA A 73 35.22 16.72 5.08
CA ALA A 73 36.13 17.23 6.10
C ALA A 73 37.58 16.71 5.94
N ASN A 74 37.90 15.99 4.85
CA ASN A 74 39.18 15.30 4.62
C ASN A 74 39.62 14.40 5.79
N ARG A 75 38.65 13.91 6.58
CA ARG A 75 38.91 13.08 7.76
C ARG A 75 38.83 11.59 7.46
N ALA A 76 38.44 11.22 6.24
CA ALA A 76 38.27 9.85 5.85
C ALA A 76 38.59 9.63 4.36
N ASP A 77 38.93 8.39 4.01
CA ASP A 77 39.19 7.98 2.62
C ASP A 77 37.91 8.16 1.77
N PRO A 78 37.94 8.92 0.66
CA PRO A 78 36.80 9.09 -0.25
C PRO A 78 36.19 7.77 -0.74
N ARG A 79 36.94 6.66 -0.70
CA ARG A 79 36.46 5.32 -1.03
C ARG A 79 35.30 4.84 -0.15
N LEU A 80 35.09 5.44 1.03
CA LEU A 80 33.90 5.19 1.85
C LEU A 80 32.58 5.49 1.12
N LEU A 81 32.60 6.35 0.10
CA LEU A 81 31.43 6.63 -0.73
C LEU A 81 30.95 5.41 -1.53
N LEU A 82 31.80 4.40 -1.75
CA LEU A 82 31.42 3.13 -2.39
C LEU A 82 30.42 2.31 -1.56
N ALA A 83 30.28 2.58 -0.26
CA ALA A 83 29.26 1.96 0.58
C ALA A 83 27.85 2.52 0.32
N VAL A 84 27.75 3.77 -0.15
CA VAL A 84 26.46 4.48 -0.31
C VAL A 84 25.53 3.78 -1.32
N PRO A 85 25.97 3.34 -2.51
CA PRO A 85 25.11 2.60 -3.44
C PRO A 85 24.53 1.32 -2.86
N VAL A 86 25.31 0.61 -2.03
CA VAL A 86 24.86 -0.62 -1.35
C VAL A 86 23.81 -0.30 -0.30
N LEU A 87 24.06 0.71 0.55
CA LEU A 87 23.10 1.19 1.53
C LEU A 87 21.81 1.71 0.88
N ALA A 88 21.94 2.41 -0.24
CA ALA A 88 20.82 2.92 -1.03
C ALA A 88 19.97 1.76 -1.57
N ALA A 89 20.60 0.71 -2.09
CA ALA A 89 19.90 -0.46 -2.59
C ALA A 89 19.17 -1.22 -1.49
N ILE A 90 19.84 -1.54 -0.37
CA ILE A 90 19.25 -2.24 0.78
C ILE A 90 18.05 -1.45 1.32
N SER A 91 18.24 -0.15 1.53
CA SER A 91 17.21 0.74 2.08
C SER A 91 16.04 0.89 1.13
N GLY A 92 16.33 1.18 -0.14
CA GLY A 92 15.34 1.38 -1.18
C GLY A 92 14.49 0.13 -1.42
N ILE A 93 15.10 -1.06 -1.55
CA ILE A 93 14.38 -2.33 -1.72
C ILE A 93 13.49 -2.62 -0.49
N THR A 94 13.98 -2.36 0.71
CA THR A 94 13.22 -2.58 1.95
C THR A 94 11.97 -1.69 2.01
N ILE A 95 12.10 -0.41 1.63
CA ILE A 95 10.96 0.51 1.54
C ILE A 95 9.97 0.05 0.47
N LEU A 96 10.49 -0.40 -0.68
CA LEU A 96 9.70 -0.91 -1.80
C LEU A 96 8.82 -2.09 -1.38
N ARG A 97 9.39 -3.06 -0.66
CA ARG A 97 8.68 -4.21 -0.11
C ARG A 97 7.57 -3.78 0.85
N ARG A 98 7.84 -2.83 1.75
CA ARG A 98 6.84 -2.31 2.69
C ARG A 98 5.69 -1.60 1.99
N ARG A 99 5.95 -0.90 0.88
CA ARG A 99 4.90 -0.28 0.06
C ARG A 99 3.98 -1.34 -0.56
N ARG A 100 4.56 -2.43 -1.10
CA ARG A 100 3.80 -3.57 -1.64
C ARG A 100 2.90 -4.22 -0.57
N ASP A 101 3.41 -4.43 0.63
CA ASP A 101 2.60 -4.96 1.74
C ASP A 101 1.43 -4.05 2.10
N ARG A 102 1.67 -2.73 2.09
CA ARG A 102 0.62 -1.73 2.37
C ARG A 102 -0.46 -1.74 1.29
N GLU A 103 -0.07 -1.88 0.03
CA GLU A 103 -1.02 -2.01 -1.08
C GLU A 103 -1.86 -3.28 -0.94
N ALA A 104 -1.24 -4.42 -0.65
CA ALA A 104 -1.96 -5.69 -0.46
C ALA A 104 -2.97 -5.61 0.69
N ALA A 105 -2.57 -5.00 1.82
CA ALA A 105 -3.48 -4.76 2.95
C ALA A 105 -4.65 -3.84 2.56
N ASN A 106 -4.39 -2.78 1.79
CA ASN A 106 -5.43 -1.87 1.33
C ASN A 106 -6.41 -2.54 0.35
N THR A 107 -5.90 -3.40 -0.53
CA THR A 107 -6.73 -4.24 -1.42
C THR A 107 -7.61 -5.18 -0.63
N TYR A 108 -7.07 -5.84 0.40
CA TYR A 108 -7.86 -6.71 1.26
C TYR A 108 -8.96 -5.96 2.01
N ILE A 109 -8.66 -4.78 2.57
CA ILE A 109 -9.68 -3.95 3.22
C ILE A 109 -10.80 -3.59 2.24
N ARG A 110 -10.45 -3.18 1.03
CA ARG A 110 -11.43 -2.72 0.03
C ARG A 110 -12.25 -3.85 -0.58
N ASP A 111 -11.61 -4.98 -0.89
CA ASP A 111 -12.22 -6.05 -1.67
C ASP A 111 -12.87 -7.12 -0.78
N VAL A 112 -12.46 -7.24 0.49
CA VAL A 112 -12.97 -8.24 1.44
C VAL A 112 -13.69 -7.61 2.62
N LEU A 113 -13.05 -6.72 3.38
CA LEU A 113 -13.70 -6.16 4.58
C LEU A 113 -14.86 -5.21 4.25
N ARG A 114 -14.72 -4.32 3.26
CA ARG A 114 -15.77 -3.37 2.90
C ARG A 114 -17.10 -4.06 2.60
N PRO A 115 -17.21 -5.03 1.66
CA PRO A 115 -18.50 -5.63 1.35
C PRO A 115 -19.14 -6.32 2.56
N VAL A 116 -18.34 -7.03 3.37
CA VAL A 116 -18.84 -7.72 4.57
C VAL A 116 -19.30 -6.71 5.64
N ALA A 117 -18.58 -5.60 5.80
CA ALA A 117 -18.96 -4.55 6.72
C ALA A 117 -20.24 -3.83 6.30
N VAL A 118 -20.44 -3.56 5.00
CA VAL A 118 -21.69 -2.97 4.47
C VAL A 118 -22.88 -3.93 4.65
N GLU A 119 -22.66 -5.22 4.44
CA GLU A 119 -23.69 -6.26 4.69
C GLU A 119 -24.07 -6.33 6.17
N CYS A 120 -23.11 -6.18 7.09
CA CYS A 120 -23.37 -6.22 8.53
C CYS A 120 -23.96 -4.90 9.07
N SER A 121 -23.56 -3.74 8.54
CA SER A 121 -23.98 -2.43 9.05
C SER A 121 -25.26 -1.91 8.41
N GLY A 122 -25.60 -2.36 7.19
CA GLY A 122 -26.66 -1.78 6.36
C GLY A 122 -26.40 -0.35 5.90
N ASP A 123 -25.21 0.20 6.20
CA ASP A 123 -24.81 1.56 5.84
C ASP A 123 -23.53 1.54 5.01
N ASP A 124 -23.65 1.98 3.75
CA ASP A 124 -22.56 2.08 2.80
C ASP A 124 -21.60 3.25 3.14
N ARG A 125 -21.98 4.12 4.09
CA ARG A 125 -21.21 5.31 4.47
C ARG A 125 -20.06 5.03 5.44
N VAL A 126 -19.93 3.81 5.96
CA VAL A 126 -18.91 3.42 6.96
C VAL A 126 -17.48 3.69 6.48
N PHE A 127 -17.23 3.72 5.16
CA PHE A 127 -15.91 3.98 4.57
C PHE A 127 -15.78 5.31 3.81
N GLN A 128 -16.70 6.28 4.01
CA GLN A 128 -16.66 7.58 3.32
C GLN A 128 -15.35 8.33 3.55
N TRP A 129 -14.75 8.20 4.74
CA TRP A 129 -13.45 8.81 5.04
C TRP A 129 -12.33 8.25 4.16
N ASP A 130 -12.28 6.93 3.97
CA ASP A 130 -11.26 6.31 3.12
C ASP A 130 -11.46 6.69 1.65
N ASP A 131 -12.71 6.85 1.19
CA ASP A 131 -13.02 7.34 -0.16
C ASP A 131 -12.67 8.81 -0.37
N PHE A 132 -12.84 9.64 0.66
CA PHE A 132 -12.41 11.03 0.66
C PHE A 132 -10.88 11.12 0.62
N TYR A 133 -10.21 10.35 1.48
CA TYR A 133 -8.76 10.33 1.56
C TYR A 133 -8.11 9.73 0.30
N ALA A 134 -8.70 8.71 -0.31
CA ALA A 134 -8.23 8.13 -1.57
C ALA A 134 -8.27 9.16 -2.71
N ARG A 135 -9.36 9.92 -2.84
CA ARG A 135 -9.49 11.02 -3.81
C ARG A 135 -8.48 12.14 -3.58
N GLN A 136 -8.19 12.46 -2.32
CA GLN A 136 -7.19 13.46 -1.97
C GLN A 136 -5.74 12.95 -2.15
N LYS A 137 -5.53 11.64 -2.03
CA LYS A 137 -4.25 11.01 -2.31
C LYS A 137 -3.97 10.93 -3.82
N ASP A 138 -4.96 10.61 -4.64
CA ASP A 138 -4.81 10.60 -6.11
C ASP A 138 -4.51 11.99 -6.68
N SER A 139 -4.90 13.05 -5.97
CA SER A 139 -4.57 14.44 -6.32
C SER A 139 -3.20 14.91 -5.80
N ARG A 140 -2.52 14.13 -4.94
CA ARG A 140 -1.09 14.37 -4.68
C ARG A 140 -0.30 13.98 -5.91
N SER A 141 0.42 14.96 -6.45
CA SER A 141 1.23 14.78 -7.66
C SER A 141 2.12 13.56 -7.54
N LEU A 142 1.96 12.61 -8.46
CA LEU A 142 2.82 11.45 -8.63
C LEU A 142 4.30 11.85 -8.54
N LEU A 143 4.67 13.03 -9.07
CA LEU A 143 6.01 13.59 -8.99
C LEU A 143 6.58 13.68 -7.56
N TYR A 144 5.75 13.93 -6.55
CA TYR A 144 6.20 13.99 -5.16
C TYR A 144 6.54 12.58 -4.63
N GLU A 145 5.72 11.58 -4.94
CA GLU A 145 6.01 10.19 -4.58
C GLU A 145 7.23 9.65 -5.34
N PHE A 146 7.35 9.98 -6.63
CA PHE A 146 8.53 9.65 -7.45
C PHE A 146 9.78 10.38 -6.97
N GLY A 147 9.67 11.65 -6.58
CA GLY A 147 10.78 12.48 -6.10
C GLY A 147 11.42 11.90 -4.85
N LEU A 148 10.60 11.44 -3.88
CA LEU A 148 11.12 10.79 -2.68
C LEU A 148 11.80 9.44 -2.98
N GLN A 149 11.30 8.70 -3.96
CA GLN A 149 11.86 7.42 -4.39
C GLN A 149 13.20 7.58 -5.12
N LEU A 150 13.40 8.69 -5.82
CA LEU A 150 14.63 9.02 -6.54
C LEU A 150 15.80 9.34 -5.62
N VAL A 151 15.56 9.71 -4.36
CA VAL A 151 16.62 10.04 -3.40
C VAL A 151 17.65 8.92 -3.26
N PHE A 152 17.20 7.66 -3.18
CA PHE A 152 18.08 6.49 -3.05
C PHE A 152 18.94 6.24 -4.29
N PRO A 153 18.39 6.02 -5.50
CA PRO A 153 19.20 5.76 -6.68
C PRO A 153 20.07 6.97 -7.07
N LEU A 154 19.59 8.20 -6.87
CA LEU A 154 20.35 9.40 -7.25
C LEU A 154 21.57 9.61 -6.35
N SER A 155 21.43 9.41 -5.03
CA SER A 155 22.57 9.46 -4.11
C SER A 155 23.60 8.36 -4.39
N GLY A 156 23.16 7.14 -4.69
CA GLY A 156 24.04 6.05 -5.12
C GLY A 156 24.78 6.36 -6.42
N ALA A 157 24.08 6.89 -7.44
CA ALA A 157 24.65 7.26 -8.72
C ALA A 157 25.71 8.37 -8.58
N VAL A 158 25.41 9.42 -7.81
CA VAL A 158 26.36 10.52 -7.54
C VAL A 158 27.62 9.99 -6.86
N CYS A 159 27.49 9.12 -5.85
CA CYS A 159 28.64 8.55 -5.16
C CYS A 159 29.51 7.67 -6.08
N LEU A 160 28.91 6.85 -6.96
CA LEU A 160 29.66 6.07 -7.95
C LEU A 160 30.38 6.96 -8.97
N PHE A 161 29.74 8.05 -9.39
CA PHE A 161 30.33 8.99 -10.33
C PHE A 161 31.53 9.72 -9.73
N VAL A 162 31.40 10.21 -8.49
CA VAL A 162 32.48 10.93 -7.78
C VAL A 162 33.67 10.01 -7.46
N THR A 163 33.43 8.72 -7.24
CA THR A 163 34.49 7.75 -6.94
C THR A 163 35.21 7.22 -8.17
N LEU A 164 34.66 7.40 -9.37
CA LEU A 164 35.24 6.92 -10.63
C LEU A 164 36.70 7.35 -10.87
N PRO A 165 37.10 8.64 -10.72
CA PRO A 165 38.49 9.06 -10.93
C PRO A 165 39.45 8.58 -9.83
N LEU A 166 38.93 8.01 -8.74
CA LEU A 166 39.71 7.57 -7.58
C LEU A 166 40.05 6.08 -7.60
N LEU A 167 39.59 5.35 -8.64
CA LEU A 167 39.79 3.91 -8.79
C LEU A 167 41.22 3.62 -9.26
N GLY A 168 42.09 3.23 -8.33
CA GLY A 168 43.48 2.88 -8.60
C GLY A 168 43.79 1.38 -8.52
N SER A 169 42.96 0.60 -7.82
CA SER A 169 43.21 -0.82 -7.56
C SER A 169 42.11 -1.75 -8.09
N VAL A 170 42.45 -3.02 -8.33
CA VAL A 170 41.47 -4.05 -8.75
C VAL A 170 40.36 -4.22 -7.70
N GLY A 171 40.71 -4.14 -6.41
CA GLY A 171 39.73 -4.21 -5.32
C GLY A 171 38.72 -3.07 -5.36
N GLU A 172 39.18 -1.85 -5.66
CA GLU A 172 38.30 -0.68 -5.83
C GLU A 172 37.38 -0.83 -7.03
N TRP A 173 37.88 -1.38 -8.15
CA TRP A 173 37.04 -1.70 -9.30
C TRP A 173 35.96 -2.73 -8.98
N LEU A 174 36.30 -3.80 -8.24
CA LEU A 174 35.32 -4.79 -7.80
C LEU A 174 34.27 -4.18 -6.86
N ALA A 175 34.68 -3.34 -5.92
CA ALA A 175 33.77 -2.62 -5.03
C ALA A 175 32.85 -1.66 -5.80
N TRP A 176 33.39 -0.94 -6.78
CA TRP A 176 32.62 -0.04 -7.65
C TRP A 176 31.60 -0.80 -8.51
N LEU A 177 32.00 -1.91 -9.15
CA LEU A 177 31.11 -2.78 -9.92
C LEU A 177 30.02 -3.40 -9.04
N THR A 178 30.36 -3.73 -7.79
CA THR A 178 29.37 -4.20 -6.81
C THR A 178 28.36 -3.09 -6.49
N GLY A 179 28.82 -1.87 -6.22
CA GLY A 179 27.92 -0.72 -6.02
C GLY A 179 27.03 -0.44 -7.23
N LEU A 180 27.58 -0.54 -8.44
CA LEU A 180 26.84 -0.39 -9.69
C LEU A 180 25.78 -1.47 -9.85
N SER A 181 26.10 -2.75 -9.57
CA SER A 181 25.13 -3.84 -9.70
C SER A 181 23.97 -3.68 -8.72
N PHE A 182 24.23 -3.25 -7.49
CA PHE A 182 23.20 -2.88 -6.50
C PHE A 182 22.34 -1.71 -6.96
N LEU A 183 22.94 -0.67 -7.55
CA LEU A 183 22.22 0.47 -8.11
C LEU A 183 21.31 0.04 -9.26
N VAL A 184 21.81 -0.78 -10.19
CA VAL A 184 21.02 -1.32 -11.30
C VAL A 184 19.87 -2.18 -10.79
N ALA A 185 20.12 -3.05 -9.81
CA ALA A 185 19.08 -3.86 -9.19
C ALA A 185 18.00 -2.99 -8.52
N LEU A 186 18.40 -1.92 -7.83
CA LEU A 186 17.49 -0.96 -7.22
C LEU A 186 16.62 -0.27 -8.27
N VAL A 187 17.23 0.28 -9.33
CA VAL A 187 16.51 0.95 -10.42
C VAL A 187 15.57 -0.03 -11.13
N ALA A 188 16.02 -1.26 -11.40
CA ALA A 188 15.19 -2.30 -11.98
C ALA A 188 13.97 -2.62 -11.11
N ALA A 189 14.15 -2.71 -9.79
CA ALA A 189 13.05 -2.92 -8.85
C ALA A 189 12.04 -1.76 -8.87
N TYR A 190 12.51 -0.52 -8.91
CA TYR A 190 11.66 0.67 -9.04
C TYR A 190 10.88 0.68 -10.36
N VAL A 191 11.54 0.40 -11.48
CA VAL A 191 10.90 0.32 -12.80
C VAL A 191 9.86 -0.79 -12.82
N HIS A 192 10.19 -1.96 -12.28
CA HIS A 192 9.25 -3.09 -12.19
C HIS A 192 8.00 -2.71 -11.38
N GLN A 193 8.17 -2.11 -10.19
CA GLN A 193 7.03 -1.67 -9.40
C GLN A 193 6.19 -0.63 -10.17
N ASN A 194 6.80 0.40 -10.74
CA ASN A 194 6.04 1.44 -11.43
C ASN A 194 5.31 0.93 -12.66
N ARG A 195 5.88 -0.03 -13.40
CA ARG A 195 5.16 -0.71 -14.49
C ARG A 195 3.90 -1.39 -13.99
N THR A 196 3.95 -2.07 -12.84
CA THR A 196 2.73 -2.71 -12.28
C THR A 196 1.68 -1.69 -11.84
N HIS A 197 2.08 -0.48 -11.41
CA HIS A 197 1.15 0.59 -11.09
C HIS A 197 0.52 1.19 -12.34
N LEU A 198 1.33 1.51 -13.35
CA LEU A 198 0.87 2.09 -14.60
C LEU A 198 -0.07 1.13 -15.36
N ALA A 199 0.23 -0.17 -15.37
CA ALA A 199 -0.67 -1.17 -15.94
C ALA A 199 -2.04 -1.17 -15.23
N ARG A 200 -2.05 -1.12 -13.90
CA ARG A 200 -3.30 -1.08 -13.11
C ARG A 200 -4.12 0.19 -13.35
N THR A 201 -3.48 1.35 -13.44
CA THR A 201 -4.19 2.63 -13.69
C THR A 201 -4.75 2.73 -15.10
N VAL A 202 -4.00 2.31 -16.13
CA VAL A 202 -4.48 2.30 -17.52
C VAL A 202 -5.70 1.39 -17.67
N THR A 203 -5.69 0.22 -17.04
CA THR A 203 -6.83 -0.72 -17.08
C THR A 203 -8.06 -0.15 -16.36
N GLY A 204 -7.87 0.53 -15.21
CA GLY A 204 -8.96 1.20 -14.49
C GLY A 204 -9.58 2.37 -15.24
N VAL A 205 -8.75 3.22 -15.87
CA VAL A 205 -9.22 4.34 -16.70
C VAL A 205 -9.99 3.82 -17.91
N HIS A 206 -9.53 2.74 -18.54
CA HIS A 206 -10.23 2.14 -19.67
C HIS A 206 -11.61 1.58 -19.27
N ALA A 207 -11.71 0.91 -18.11
CA ALA A 207 -12.99 0.41 -17.59
C ALA A 207 -13.98 1.54 -17.25
N VAL A 208 -13.49 2.67 -16.71
CA VAL A 208 -14.31 3.87 -16.44
C VAL A 208 -14.73 4.55 -17.73
N ALA A 209 -13.85 4.68 -18.71
CA ALA A 209 -14.18 5.23 -20.02
C ALA A 209 -15.26 4.39 -20.74
N LEU A 210 -15.18 3.06 -20.66
CA LEU A 210 -16.19 2.17 -21.22
C LEU A 210 -17.53 2.25 -20.47
N SER A 211 -17.53 2.42 -19.15
CA SER A 211 -18.78 2.57 -18.37
C SER A 211 -19.46 3.93 -18.63
N LEU A 212 -18.67 4.99 -18.83
CA LEU A 212 -19.18 6.31 -19.24
C LEU A 212 -19.70 6.29 -20.67
N ALA A 213 -19.01 5.62 -21.60
CA ALA A 213 -19.45 5.46 -22.98
C ALA A 213 -20.78 4.69 -23.08
N ARG A 214 -21.00 3.67 -22.24
CA ARG A 214 -22.29 2.96 -22.14
C ARG A 214 -23.40 3.77 -21.48
N LYS A 215 -23.06 4.74 -20.63
CA LYS A 215 -24.02 5.60 -19.91
C LYS A 215 -24.47 6.83 -20.68
N LEU A 216 -23.88 7.13 -21.85
CA LEU A 216 -24.40 8.15 -22.76
C LEU A 216 -25.60 7.56 -23.51
N PRO A 217 -26.85 7.87 -23.11
CA PRO A 217 -28.02 7.40 -23.82
C PRO A 217 -28.09 8.17 -25.14
N GLY A 218 -28.55 7.52 -26.20
CA GLY A 218 -28.74 8.12 -27.52
C GLY A 218 -29.52 9.43 -27.43
N ARG A 219 -28.79 10.55 -27.41
CA ARG A 219 -29.35 11.89 -27.53
C ARG A 219 -29.39 12.19 -29.02
N GLY A 220 -30.42 11.70 -29.70
CA GLY A 220 -30.62 12.01 -31.11
C GLY A 220 -31.46 10.99 -31.86
N ARG A 221 -32.76 11.00 -31.62
CA ARG A 221 -33.79 10.84 -32.65
C ARG A 221 -35.14 11.13 -32.01
N ASP A 222 -35.54 12.38 -32.09
CA ASP A 222 -36.93 12.77 -32.29
C ASP A 222 -36.87 14.07 -33.10
N SER A 223 -37.02 13.86 -34.41
CA SER A 223 -37.32 14.84 -35.45
C SER A 223 -38.79 15.22 -35.39
#